data_AF-A0A1L7VVG5-F1
#
_entry.id   AF-A0A1L7VVG5-F1
#
_cell.length_a   1.000
_cell.length_b   1.000
_cell.length_c   1.000
_cell.angle_alpha   90.00
_cell.angle_beta   90.00
_cell.angle_gamma   90.00
#
_symmetry.space_group_name_H-M   'P 1'
#
loop_
_entity.id
_entity.type
_entity.pdbx_description
1 polymer ?
#
loop_
_entity_poly.entity_id
_entity_poly.type
_entity_poly.pdbx_seq_one_letter_code
_entity_poly.pdbx_strand_id
1 'polypeptide(L)'
;MPQFMPRECAESKAIEAIPMPTRWIAAIDATPGREMTLGSRKWWDDHGPWLDAHKKALKLSAAKWKMRDEAMKQDDTVPDDEGADDWDFICMPIPRIERRGSDDDEEDEEEEEEEEEEEEEEEGQGETGNDAEKDGEKKPYDKLASLHPEWPWFFTMRGVDRHTWWEQECLKRSPDDFDLYIYNDFGSYGAMEVLENIIAQFNLVFKPKSTYRDFWPEVEGLAMILRGSLLEYVMIDDGERVQVTCEVVGALILATIEALKKQDVFKPDSEIRNLGLVLFMFIRWGREQSDYGVEEENWSWIYKIIDLAEEAGIKLTAPHNFEKDYEEIKDHREEWAQRMGKWNNVKWNDRLRDFKDNKGSTKLGGHEFDITRMSKAQRQQHSLSGGGDNFLM
;
A
#
# COMPACT_ATOMS: atom_id res chain seq x y z
N MET A 1 8.17 -8.53 -6.82
CA MET A 1 7.58 -9.50 -7.79
C MET A 1 6.92 -8.69 -8.88
N PRO A 2 6.89 -9.15 -10.15
CA PRO A 2 6.42 -8.34 -11.26
C PRO A 2 4.91 -8.08 -11.16
N GLN A 3 4.51 -6.81 -11.18
CA GLN A 3 3.13 -6.39 -11.42
C GLN A 3 2.85 -6.22 -12.93
N PHE A 4 3.90 -5.96 -13.71
CA PHE A 4 3.84 -5.90 -15.16
C PHE A 4 4.58 -7.10 -15.74
N MET A 5 3.83 -7.97 -16.42
CA MET A 5 4.38 -9.18 -17.00
C MET A 5 4.71 -8.98 -18.48
N PRO A 6 5.94 -9.32 -18.92
CA PRO A 6 6.27 -9.34 -20.33
C PRO A 6 5.34 -10.29 -21.08
N ARG A 7 4.83 -9.89 -22.24
CA ARG A 7 4.01 -10.75 -23.11
C ARG A 7 4.68 -12.10 -23.40
N GLU A 8 6.03 -12.12 -23.47
CA GLU A 8 6.81 -13.34 -23.66
C GLU A 8 6.63 -14.37 -22.53
N CYS A 9 6.27 -13.93 -21.32
CA CYS A 9 5.90 -14.80 -20.22
C CYS A 9 4.47 -15.32 -20.36
N ALA A 10 3.53 -14.51 -20.83
CA ALA A 10 2.13 -14.92 -21.03
C ALA A 10 1.95 -15.97 -22.14
N GLU A 11 2.70 -15.85 -23.24
CA GLU A 11 2.71 -16.83 -24.36
C GLU A 11 2.99 -18.28 -23.91
N SER A 12 3.69 -18.45 -22.78
CA SER A 12 4.05 -19.76 -22.26
C SER A 12 2.90 -20.51 -21.58
N LYS A 13 1.74 -19.86 -21.34
CA LYS A 13 0.62 -20.35 -20.50
C LYS A 13 1.06 -20.86 -19.12
N ALA A 14 2.25 -20.48 -18.69
CA ALA A 14 2.91 -21.03 -17.53
C ALA A 14 2.71 -20.16 -16.28
N ILE A 15 2.31 -18.90 -16.50
CA ILE A 15 1.85 -17.97 -15.47
C ILE A 15 0.62 -18.55 -14.77
N GLU A 16 -0.34 -19.11 -15.52
CA GLU A 16 -1.55 -19.78 -15.01
C GLU A 16 -1.25 -20.96 -14.05
N ALA A 17 -0.02 -21.52 -14.11
CA ALA A 17 0.38 -22.63 -13.25
C ALA A 17 0.96 -22.16 -11.91
N ILE A 18 1.21 -20.86 -11.73
CA ILE A 18 1.70 -20.27 -10.49
C ILE A 18 0.48 -19.77 -9.71
N PRO A 19 0.31 -20.13 -8.43
CA PRO A 19 -0.78 -19.60 -7.62
C PRO A 19 -0.50 -18.14 -7.29
N MET A 20 -0.99 -17.24 -8.15
CA MET A 20 -0.86 -15.80 -8.01
C MET A 20 -2.25 -15.17 -7.92
N PRO A 21 -2.40 -14.13 -7.09
CA PRO A 21 -3.61 -13.31 -7.05
C PRO A 21 -3.95 -12.73 -8.43
N THR A 22 -5.23 -12.66 -8.79
CA THR A 22 -5.68 -12.13 -10.09
C THR A 22 -5.25 -10.68 -10.29
N ARG A 23 -5.47 -9.80 -9.29
CA ARG A 23 -5.06 -8.39 -9.35
C ARG A 23 -3.56 -8.17 -9.17
N TRP A 24 -2.77 -9.24 -9.06
CA TRP A 24 -1.32 -9.12 -8.95
C TRP A 24 -0.67 -8.57 -10.23
N ILE A 25 -1.15 -9.04 -11.38
CA ILE A 25 -0.64 -8.64 -12.69
C ILE A 25 -1.51 -7.48 -13.15
N ALA A 26 -1.05 -6.26 -12.89
CA ALA A 26 -1.73 -5.03 -13.29
C ALA A 26 -1.87 -4.92 -14.81
N ALA A 27 -0.88 -5.40 -15.57
CA ALA A 27 -0.99 -5.55 -17.02
C ALA A 27 0.01 -6.57 -17.58
N ILE A 28 -0.32 -7.10 -18.76
CA ILE A 28 0.64 -7.77 -19.63
C ILE A 28 1.05 -6.73 -20.68
N ASP A 29 2.31 -6.29 -20.68
CA ASP A 29 2.79 -5.25 -21.62
C ASP A 29 2.64 -5.74 -23.07
N ALA A 30 1.60 -5.21 -23.73
CA ALA A 30 1.29 -5.43 -25.13
C ALA A 30 1.60 -4.22 -26.02
N THR A 31 2.06 -3.10 -25.43
CA THR A 31 2.10 -1.78 -26.05
C THR A 31 3.26 -1.66 -27.06
N PRO A 32 3.11 -0.92 -28.19
CA PRO A 32 4.21 -0.72 -29.14
C PRO A 32 5.34 0.15 -28.55
N GLY A 33 6.57 -0.37 -28.46
CA GLY A 33 7.76 0.36 -27.97
C GLY A 33 8.44 -0.25 -26.74
N ARG A 34 7.71 -1.12 -26.02
CA ARG A 34 8.09 -2.05 -24.95
C ARG A 34 9.34 -1.77 -24.10
N GLU A 35 9.15 -1.03 -23.02
CA GLU A 35 10.13 -0.89 -21.92
C GLU A 35 10.04 -2.04 -20.89
N MET A 36 8.95 -2.83 -20.88
CA MET A 36 8.69 -3.88 -19.90
C MET A 36 8.70 -5.29 -20.53
N THR A 37 9.79 -5.60 -21.24
CA THR A 37 10.02 -6.91 -21.89
C THR A 37 11.13 -7.71 -21.25
N LEU A 38 11.23 -9.00 -21.60
CA LEU A 38 12.48 -9.77 -21.39
C LEU A 38 13.68 -9.20 -22.17
N GLY A 39 13.49 -8.21 -23.03
CA GLY A 39 14.57 -7.46 -23.68
C GLY A 39 15.01 -6.23 -22.89
N SER A 40 14.31 -5.83 -21.82
CA SER A 40 14.62 -4.65 -21.01
C SER A 40 15.57 -4.98 -19.88
N ARG A 41 16.66 -4.20 -19.74
CA ARG A 41 17.60 -4.35 -18.63
C ARG A 41 16.93 -4.10 -17.27
N LYS A 42 16.23 -2.97 -17.14
CA LYS A 42 15.52 -2.56 -15.92
C LYS A 42 14.60 -3.67 -15.41
N TRP A 43 13.82 -4.26 -16.31
CA TRP A 43 12.91 -5.35 -15.95
C TRP A 43 13.65 -6.58 -15.38
N TRP A 44 14.82 -6.95 -15.95
CA TRP A 44 15.63 -8.07 -15.42
C TRP A 44 16.28 -7.75 -14.07
N ASP A 45 16.71 -6.52 -13.86
CA ASP A 45 17.27 -6.09 -12.58
C ASP A 45 16.20 -6.15 -11.48
N ASP A 46 14.98 -5.69 -11.78
CA ASP A 46 13.87 -5.65 -10.81
C ASP A 46 13.24 -7.03 -10.56
N HIS A 47 13.22 -7.93 -11.55
CA HIS A 47 12.40 -9.15 -11.50
C HIS A 47 13.13 -10.46 -11.84
N GLY A 48 14.41 -10.40 -12.20
CA GLY A 48 15.23 -11.57 -12.51
C GLY A 48 15.24 -12.65 -11.41
N PRO A 49 15.43 -12.31 -10.12
CA PRO A 49 15.38 -13.29 -9.03
C PRO A 49 14.04 -14.02 -8.93
N TRP A 50 12.94 -13.35 -9.23
CA TRP A 50 11.60 -13.96 -9.24
C TRP A 50 11.45 -14.97 -10.38
N LEU A 51 11.90 -14.62 -11.60
CA LEU A 51 11.91 -15.56 -12.72
C LEU A 51 12.77 -16.79 -12.42
N ASP A 52 13.94 -16.60 -11.84
CA ASP A 52 14.85 -17.69 -11.50
C ASP A 52 14.21 -18.65 -10.47
N ALA A 53 13.49 -18.11 -9.48
CA ALA A 53 12.74 -18.91 -8.50
C ALA A 53 11.59 -19.71 -9.14
N HIS A 54 10.93 -19.17 -10.18
CA HIS A 54 9.78 -19.78 -10.85
C HIS A 54 10.13 -20.49 -12.17
N LYS A 55 11.40 -20.62 -12.51
CA LYS A 55 11.90 -21.15 -13.80
C LYS A 55 11.28 -22.48 -14.22
N LYS A 56 11.04 -23.39 -13.26
CA LYS A 56 10.41 -24.70 -13.54
C LYS A 56 8.93 -24.57 -13.90
N ALA A 57 8.21 -23.65 -13.23
CA ALA A 57 6.80 -23.40 -13.48
C ALA A 57 6.62 -22.70 -14.82
N LEU A 58 7.42 -21.65 -15.07
CA LEU A 58 7.31 -20.74 -16.21
C LEU A 58 7.64 -21.35 -17.57
N LYS A 59 8.41 -22.45 -17.64
CA LYS A 59 8.73 -23.18 -18.88
C LYS A 59 9.20 -22.30 -20.06
N LEU A 60 9.79 -21.13 -19.78
CA LEU A 60 10.32 -20.23 -20.80
C LEU A 60 11.37 -20.96 -21.64
N SER A 61 11.36 -20.73 -22.96
CA SER A 61 12.31 -21.35 -23.88
C SER A 61 13.73 -20.86 -23.61
N ALA A 62 14.74 -21.66 -24.00
CA ALA A 62 16.14 -21.25 -23.86
C ALA A 62 16.45 -19.94 -24.61
N ALA A 63 15.72 -19.63 -25.69
CA ALA A 63 15.86 -18.36 -26.41
C ALA A 63 15.37 -17.18 -25.56
N LYS A 64 14.23 -17.31 -24.86
CA LYS A 64 13.72 -16.26 -23.96
C LYS A 64 14.66 -15.99 -22.78
N TRP A 65 15.26 -17.04 -22.22
CA TRP A 65 16.29 -16.89 -21.17
C TRP A 65 17.55 -16.16 -21.64
N LYS A 66 17.93 -16.32 -22.92
CA LYS A 66 19.08 -15.60 -23.50
C LYS A 66 18.83 -14.11 -23.72
N MET A 67 17.57 -13.67 -23.75
CA MET A 67 17.26 -12.24 -23.87
C MET A 67 17.81 -11.44 -22.68
N ARG A 68 17.97 -12.07 -21.49
CA ARG A 68 18.69 -11.49 -20.35
C ARG A 68 20.11 -11.06 -20.71
N ASP A 69 20.88 -11.91 -21.39
CA ASP A 69 22.28 -11.62 -21.72
C ASP A 69 22.39 -10.46 -22.71
N GLU A 70 21.36 -10.23 -23.53
CA GLU A 70 21.27 -9.12 -24.47
C GLU A 70 20.78 -7.84 -23.78
N ALA A 71 19.76 -7.94 -22.93
CA ALA A 71 19.24 -6.85 -22.12
C ALA A 71 20.33 -6.24 -21.22
N MET A 72 21.12 -7.08 -20.54
CA MET A 72 22.22 -6.63 -19.65
C MET A 72 23.35 -5.85 -20.36
N LYS A 73 23.32 -5.75 -21.70
CA LYS A 73 24.26 -4.92 -22.47
C LYS A 73 23.73 -3.49 -22.72
N GLN A 74 22.47 -3.23 -22.42
CA GLN A 74 21.85 -1.91 -22.57
C GLN A 74 22.39 -0.94 -21.52
N ASP A 75 22.35 0.34 -21.86
CA ASP A 75 22.65 1.43 -20.94
C ASP A 75 21.66 1.39 -19.75
N ASP A 76 22.15 1.62 -18.54
CA ASP A 76 21.40 1.62 -17.29
C ASP A 76 21.24 3.01 -16.69
N THR A 77 21.52 4.06 -17.46
CA THR A 77 21.27 5.44 -17.03
C THR A 77 19.78 5.67 -16.82
N VAL A 78 19.38 5.87 -15.57
CA VAL A 78 18.07 6.42 -15.20
C VAL A 78 18.01 7.89 -15.63
N PRO A 79 16.90 8.37 -16.23
CA PRO A 79 16.73 9.78 -16.54
C PRO A 79 16.97 10.70 -15.32
N ASP A 80 17.57 11.87 -15.54
CA ASP A 80 17.90 12.83 -14.47
C ASP A 80 16.66 13.38 -13.71
N ASP A 81 15.46 13.15 -14.24
CA ASP A 81 14.17 13.57 -13.68
C ASP A 81 13.42 12.46 -12.93
N GLU A 82 13.98 11.25 -12.85
CA GLU A 82 13.38 10.08 -12.19
C GLU A 82 14.12 9.68 -10.91
N GLY A 83 13.42 8.95 -10.02
CA GLY A 83 14.04 8.40 -8.81
C GLY A 83 15.03 7.28 -9.14
N ALA A 84 16.25 7.38 -8.61
CA ALA A 84 17.30 6.37 -8.78
C ALA A 84 17.79 5.79 -7.44
N ASP A 85 17.75 6.60 -6.37
CA ASP A 85 18.19 6.21 -5.03
C ASP A 85 17.00 5.91 -4.10
N ASP A 86 17.20 5.01 -3.13
CA ASP A 86 16.21 4.65 -2.09
C ASP A 86 15.54 5.86 -1.42
N TRP A 87 16.26 6.99 -1.32
CA TRP A 87 15.84 8.20 -0.61
C TRP A 87 15.33 9.31 -1.54
N ASP A 88 15.30 9.08 -2.85
CA ASP A 88 14.66 10.01 -3.78
C ASP A 88 13.17 10.05 -3.51
N PHE A 89 12.60 11.25 -3.46
CA PHE A 89 11.15 11.37 -3.36
C PHE A 89 10.57 11.49 -4.76
N ILE A 90 9.65 10.59 -5.07
CA ILE A 90 8.95 10.54 -6.35
C ILE A 90 7.48 10.88 -6.18
N CYS A 91 6.92 11.52 -7.20
CA CYS A 91 5.49 11.81 -7.30
C CYS A 91 4.72 10.53 -7.58
N MET A 92 3.67 10.29 -6.80
CA MET A 92 2.81 9.11 -6.90
C MET A 92 1.39 9.51 -7.34
N PRO A 93 0.63 8.62 -7.99
CA PRO A 93 -0.79 8.84 -8.22
C PRO A 93 -1.53 9.07 -6.89
N ILE A 94 -2.36 10.10 -6.83
CA ILE A 94 -3.23 10.35 -5.67
C ILE A 94 -4.30 9.24 -5.65
N PRO A 95 -4.48 8.46 -4.57
CA PRO A 95 -5.51 7.43 -4.48
C PRO A 95 -6.92 8.02 -4.61
N ARG A 96 -7.90 7.29 -5.16
CA ARG A 96 -9.30 7.79 -5.32
C ARG A 96 -9.89 8.27 -3.99
N ILE A 97 -9.64 7.56 -2.90
CA ILE A 97 -10.07 7.93 -1.54
C ILE A 97 -9.48 9.27 -1.06
N GLU A 98 -8.33 9.67 -1.61
CA GLU A 98 -7.70 10.98 -1.34
C GLU A 98 -8.14 12.06 -2.32
N ARG A 99 -8.80 11.70 -3.44
CA ARG A 99 -9.32 12.63 -4.45
C ARG A 99 -10.73 13.15 -4.14
N ARG A 100 -11.57 12.34 -3.50
CA ARG A 100 -13.01 12.67 -3.34
C ARG A 100 -13.23 13.88 -2.42
N GLY A 101 -13.93 14.88 -2.94
CA GLY A 101 -14.66 15.88 -2.15
C GLY A 101 -15.86 15.20 -1.48
N SER A 102 -16.17 15.59 -0.24
CA SER A 102 -17.30 15.07 0.56
C SER A 102 -18.69 15.43 0.00
N ASP A 103 -18.79 15.93 -1.23
CA ASP A 103 -20.05 16.38 -1.83
C ASP A 103 -20.61 15.38 -2.87
N ASP A 104 -19.88 14.30 -3.20
CA ASP A 104 -20.35 13.22 -4.11
C ASP A 104 -20.74 11.94 -3.33
N ASP A 105 -21.44 12.12 -2.20
CA ASP A 105 -22.18 11.05 -1.56
C ASP A 105 -23.51 10.86 -2.32
N GLU A 106 -23.50 9.89 -3.25
CA GLU A 106 -24.64 9.13 -3.83
C GLU A 106 -24.39 8.89 -5.33
N GLU A 107 -23.63 7.84 -5.66
CA GLU A 107 -23.97 6.85 -6.70
C GLU A 107 -22.85 5.79 -6.74
N ASP A 108 -23.18 4.58 -6.30
CA ASP A 108 -22.45 3.36 -6.63
C ASP A 108 -22.59 3.17 -8.16
N GLU A 109 -21.65 3.70 -8.94
CA GLU A 109 -21.47 3.27 -10.32
C GLU A 109 -20.46 2.11 -10.33
N GLU A 110 -21.00 0.95 -10.74
CA GLU A 110 -20.29 -0.30 -10.96
C GLU A 110 -19.06 -0.11 -11.85
N GLU A 111 -18.05 -0.95 -11.62
CA GLU A 111 -16.79 -1.02 -12.35
C GLU A 111 -17.01 -1.14 -13.87
N GLU A 112 -16.72 -0.09 -14.63
CA GLU A 112 -16.26 -0.25 -16.00
C GLU A 112 -14.72 -0.11 -16.00
N GLU A 113 -14.04 -1.25 -16.15
CA GLU A 113 -12.65 -1.29 -16.57
C GLU A 113 -12.58 -0.66 -17.96
N GLU A 114 -11.93 0.50 -18.09
CA GLU A 114 -11.60 1.07 -19.41
C GLU A 114 -10.59 0.13 -20.11
N GLU A 115 -11.12 -0.84 -20.87
CA GLU A 115 -10.39 -1.44 -21.97
C GLU A 115 -10.16 -0.34 -23.02
N GLU A 116 -8.90 0.04 -23.24
CA GLU A 116 -8.52 0.88 -24.38
C GLU A 116 -8.80 0.12 -25.69
N GLU A 117 -10.06 0.14 -26.17
CA GLU A 117 -10.41 -0.26 -27.53
C GLU A 117 -10.10 0.89 -28.50
N GLU A 118 -9.20 0.63 -29.46
CA GLU A 118 -8.86 1.54 -30.55
C GLU A 118 -10.09 1.82 -31.43
N GLU A 119 -10.52 3.09 -31.52
CA GLU A 119 -11.63 3.51 -32.38
C GLU A 119 -11.31 3.33 -33.87
N GLU A 120 -12.13 2.53 -34.58
CA GLU A 120 -12.37 2.70 -36.01
C GLU A 120 -13.45 3.78 -36.21
N GLU A 121 -13.11 4.79 -37.02
CA GLU A 121 -13.96 5.92 -37.40
C GLU A 121 -15.33 5.49 -37.98
N GLU A 122 -16.44 5.98 -37.44
CA GLU A 122 -17.62 6.32 -38.25
C GLU A 122 -18.45 7.48 -37.64
N GLU A 123 -18.75 8.46 -38.49
CA GLU A 123 -19.41 9.73 -38.17
C GLU A 123 -20.87 9.57 -37.71
N GLY A 124 -21.24 10.22 -36.59
CA GLY A 124 -22.64 10.37 -36.19
C GLY A 124 -22.85 11.36 -35.05
N GLN A 125 -23.32 12.57 -35.37
CA GLN A 125 -23.62 13.65 -34.42
C GLN A 125 -24.70 13.28 -33.38
N GLY A 126 -24.42 13.58 -32.11
CA GLY A 126 -25.40 13.64 -31.02
C GLY A 126 -24.77 14.20 -29.74
N GLU A 127 -24.91 15.50 -29.50
CA GLU A 127 -24.50 16.17 -28.27
C GLU A 127 -25.33 15.70 -27.06
N THR A 128 -24.67 15.27 -25.97
CA THR A 128 -25.07 15.58 -24.58
C THR A 128 -23.92 15.32 -23.59
N GLY A 129 -23.50 16.35 -22.85
CA GLY A 129 -22.96 16.24 -21.49
C GLY A 129 -21.45 16.03 -21.31
N ASN A 130 -20.65 17.05 -21.60
CA ASN A 130 -19.23 17.14 -21.21
C ASN A 130 -19.08 17.29 -19.69
N ASP A 131 -18.32 16.39 -19.06
CA ASP A 131 -17.23 16.73 -18.13
C ASP A 131 -16.01 15.84 -18.41
N ALA A 132 -15.67 15.73 -19.70
CA ALA A 132 -14.35 15.26 -20.12
C ALA A 132 -13.30 16.22 -19.52
N GLU A 133 -12.48 15.70 -18.59
CA GLU A 133 -11.27 16.36 -18.08
C GLU A 133 -10.46 16.88 -19.27
N LYS A 134 -10.55 18.18 -19.52
CA LYS A 134 -9.61 18.89 -20.37
C LYS A 134 -8.28 18.97 -19.63
N ASP A 135 -7.33 18.13 -20.00
CA ASP A 135 -6.07 18.55 -20.62
C ASP A 135 -5.07 17.38 -20.64
N GLY A 136 -4.42 17.20 -21.79
CA GLY A 136 -3.33 16.23 -22.00
C GLY A 136 -2.02 16.56 -21.26
N GLU A 137 -2.09 17.02 -20.01
CA GLU A 137 -0.91 17.14 -19.16
C GLU A 137 -0.51 15.76 -18.64
N LYS A 138 0.68 15.29 -19.03
CA LYS A 138 1.27 14.09 -18.44
C LYS A 138 1.49 14.34 -16.95
N LYS A 139 0.73 13.65 -16.10
CA LYS A 139 0.88 13.70 -14.64
C LYS A 139 2.31 13.24 -14.27
N PRO A 140 2.96 13.85 -13.26
CA PRO A 140 4.40 13.68 -13.02
C PRO A 140 4.75 12.38 -12.30
N TYR A 141 4.07 11.28 -12.59
CA TYR A 141 4.28 10.00 -11.90
C TYR A 141 5.71 9.48 -12.08
N ASP A 142 6.27 8.93 -11.01
CA ASP A 142 7.65 8.42 -10.91
C ASP A 142 8.76 9.47 -11.11
N LYS A 143 8.39 10.73 -11.37
CA LYS A 143 9.32 11.86 -11.47
C LYS A 143 9.71 12.38 -10.10
N LEU A 144 10.91 12.94 -10.00
CA LEU A 144 11.44 13.54 -8.79
C LEU A 144 10.52 14.67 -8.31
N ALA A 145 9.99 14.53 -7.10
CA ALA A 145 9.07 15.49 -6.50
C ALA A 145 9.67 16.89 -6.32
N SER A 146 11.01 17.01 -6.30
CA SER A 146 11.69 18.32 -6.29
C SER A 146 11.50 19.12 -7.58
N LEU A 147 11.18 18.46 -8.70
CA LEU A 147 10.89 19.09 -9.98
C LEU A 147 9.40 19.44 -10.16
N HIS A 148 8.55 18.95 -9.25
CA HIS A 148 7.09 19.06 -9.28
C HIS A 148 6.53 19.51 -7.92
N PRO A 149 6.94 20.68 -7.38
CA PRO A 149 6.54 21.14 -6.05
C PRO A 149 5.03 21.38 -5.87
N GLU A 150 4.28 21.47 -6.96
CA GLU A 150 2.82 21.57 -7.00
C GLU A 150 2.11 20.24 -6.72
N TRP A 151 2.79 19.10 -6.91
CA TRP A 151 2.19 17.79 -6.74
C TRP A 151 2.22 17.38 -5.26
N PRO A 152 1.07 17.21 -4.59
CA PRO A 152 1.01 17.07 -3.13
C PRO A 152 1.29 15.66 -2.61
N TRP A 153 1.37 14.66 -3.50
CA TRP A 153 1.43 13.25 -3.13
C TRP A 153 2.73 12.60 -3.58
N PHE A 154 3.68 12.48 -2.65
CA PHE A 154 5.03 12.00 -2.94
C PHE A 154 5.67 11.30 -1.73
N PHE A 155 6.51 10.31 -2.03
CA PHE A 155 7.13 9.44 -1.02
C PHE A 155 8.53 9.06 -1.46
N THR A 156 9.36 8.58 -0.53
CA THR A 156 10.64 8.00 -0.92
C THR A 156 10.43 6.78 -1.81
N MET A 157 11.33 6.54 -2.78
CA MET A 157 11.36 5.33 -3.60
C MET A 157 11.25 4.07 -2.73
N ARG A 158 12.05 4.01 -1.67
CA ARG A 158 12.00 2.88 -0.74
C ARG A 158 10.67 2.77 0.01
N GLY A 159 10.01 3.88 0.34
CA GLY A 159 8.67 3.88 0.93
C GLY A 159 7.63 3.31 -0.02
N VAL A 160 7.70 3.66 -1.31
CA VAL A 160 6.86 3.12 -2.38
C VAL A 160 7.10 1.61 -2.54
N ASP A 161 8.36 1.16 -2.53
CA ASP A 161 8.68 -0.27 -2.56
C ASP A 161 8.08 -1.02 -1.37
N ARG A 162 8.09 -0.41 -0.17
CA ARG A 162 7.48 -1.01 1.03
C ARG A 162 5.97 -1.09 0.90
N HIS A 163 5.32 -0.05 0.41
CA HIS A 163 3.88 -0.07 0.13
C HIS A 163 3.54 -1.19 -0.88
N THR A 164 4.21 -1.23 -2.03
CA THR A 164 4.01 -2.23 -3.07
C THR A 164 4.21 -3.65 -2.54
N TRP A 165 5.19 -3.86 -1.66
CA TRP A 165 5.39 -5.14 -0.99
C TRP A 165 4.21 -5.53 -0.09
N TRP A 166 3.70 -4.60 0.73
CA TRP A 166 2.58 -4.89 1.62
C TRP A 166 1.26 -5.07 0.88
N GLU A 167 1.04 -4.33 -0.19
CA GLU A 167 -0.08 -4.54 -1.12
C GLU A 167 -0.06 -5.97 -1.67
N GLN A 168 1.11 -6.42 -2.14
CA GLN A 168 1.31 -7.80 -2.57
C GLN A 168 1.03 -8.81 -1.45
N GLU A 169 1.40 -8.53 -0.20
CA GLU A 169 1.08 -9.42 0.93
C GLU A 169 -0.43 -9.47 1.23
N CYS A 170 -1.18 -8.37 1.06
CA CYS A 170 -2.64 -8.37 1.18
C CYS A 170 -3.28 -9.23 0.08
N LEU A 171 -2.87 -9.06 -1.18
CA LEU A 171 -3.41 -9.82 -2.31
C LEU A 171 -3.24 -11.33 -2.15
N LYS A 172 -2.16 -11.82 -1.53
CA LYS A 172 -1.97 -13.26 -1.25
C LYS A 172 -3.02 -13.86 -0.31
N ARG A 173 -3.80 -13.03 0.38
CA ARG A 173 -4.72 -13.42 1.43
C ARG A 173 -6.17 -13.11 1.08
N SER A 174 -6.41 -12.50 -0.07
CA SER A 174 -7.73 -12.25 -0.64
C SER A 174 -8.27 -13.52 -1.30
N PRO A 175 -9.35 -14.15 -0.79
CA PRO A 175 -9.98 -15.30 -1.45
C PRO A 175 -10.50 -14.98 -2.86
N ASP A 176 -10.97 -13.75 -3.06
CA ASP A 176 -11.53 -13.26 -4.32
C ASP A 176 -10.47 -13.25 -5.42
N ASP A 177 -9.23 -12.86 -5.08
CA ASP A 177 -8.11 -12.92 -6.01
C ASP A 177 -7.70 -14.36 -6.44
N PHE A 178 -8.33 -15.39 -5.87
CA PHE A 178 -8.11 -16.80 -6.25
C PHE A 178 -9.40 -17.54 -6.63
N ASP A 179 -10.53 -16.84 -6.78
CA ASP A 179 -11.86 -17.43 -7.00
C ASP A 179 -12.25 -18.48 -5.92
N LEU A 180 -11.92 -18.19 -4.67
CA LEU A 180 -12.16 -19.08 -3.53
C LEU A 180 -13.18 -18.50 -2.56
N TYR A 181 -13.92 -19.38 -1.90
CA TYR A 181 -14.61 -19.08 -0.66
C TYR A 181 -14.13 -20.01 0.45
N ILE A 182 -13.46 -19.43 1.45
CA ILE A 182 -12.93 -20.18 2.60
C ILE A 182 -13.89 -20.05 3.79
N TYR A 183 -14.07 -18.83 4.27
CA TYR A 183 -15.11 -18.40 5.21
C TYR A 183 -15.15 -16.85 5.23
N ASN A 184 -16.20 -16.28 5.84
CA ASN A 184 -16.60 -14.89 5.67
C ASN A 184 -15.51 -13.83 5.96
N ASP A 185 -14.73 -14.00 7.02
CA ASP A 185 -13.71 -13.05 7.47
C ASP A 185 -12.27 -13.51 7.20
N PHE A 186 -12.07 -14.49 6.29
CA PHE A 186 -10.73 -14.99 5.96
C PHE A 186 -9.82 -13.87 5.45
N GLY A 187 -10.31 -13.04 4.52
CA GLY A 187 -9.57 -11.89 3.98
C GLY A 187 -9.21 -10.88 5.07
N SER A 188 -10.17 -10.53 5.92
CA SER A 188 -10.02 -9.61 7.05
C SER A 188 -8.97 -10.09 8.07
N TYR A 189 -9.00 -11.38 8.43
CA TYR A 189 -7.96 -11.99 9.27
C TYR A 189 -6.60 -12.02 8.56
N GLY A 190 -6.61 -12.17 7.23
CA GLY A 190 -5.44 -12.01 6.39
C GLY A 190 -4.83 -10.60 6.46
N ALA A 191 -5.65 -9.55 6.30
CA ALA A 191 -5.23 -8.16 6.42
C ALA A 191 -4.68 -7.87 7.83
N MET A 192 -5.32 -8.40 8.88
CA MET A 192 -4.82 -8.33 10.25
C MET A 192 -3.45 -9.02 10.40
N GLU A 193 -3.23 -10.18 9.78
CA GLU A 193 -1.91 -10.83 9.76
C GLU A 193 -0.84 -9.98 9.05
N VAL A 194 -1.20 -9.29 7.96
CA VAL A 194 -0.29 -8.36 7.26
C VAL A 194 0.07 -7.18 8.16
N LEU A 195 -0.90 -6.57 8.85
CA LEU A 195 -0.62 -5.46 9.76
C LEU A 195 0.33 -5.87 10.90
N GLU A 196 0.16 -7.07 11.44
CA GLU A 196 1.10 -7.61 12.41
C GLU A 196 2.49 -7.90 11.83
N ASN A 197 2.57 -8.35 10.58
CA ASN A 197 3.83 -8.50 9.86
C ASN A 197 4.53 -7.14 9.67
N ILE A 198 3.76 -6.08 9.37
CA ILE A 198 4.28 -4.70 9.30
C ILE A 198 4.82 -4.26 10.66
N ILE A 199 4.07 -4.48 11.74
CA ILE A 199 4.51 -4.16 13.12
C ILE A 199 5.78 -4.94 13.48
N ALA A 200 5.87 -6.22 13.08
CA ALA A 200 7.05 -7.05 13.28
C ALA A 200 8.26 -6.51 12.51
N GLN A 201 8.07 -6.11 11.24
CA GLN A 201 9.09 -5.53 10.38
C GLN A 201 9.58 -4.18 10.93
N PHE A 202 8.67 -3.29 11.31
CA PHE A 202 9.02 -2.04 11.99
C PHE A 202 9.86 -2.32 13.23
N ASN A 203 9.42 -3.22 14.11
CA ASN A 203 10.18 -3.58 15.30
C ASN A 203 11.56 -4.19 14.99
N LEU A 204 11.71 -4.87 13.86
CA LEU A 204 12.98 -5.42 13.39
C LEU A 204 13.95 -4.30 12.97
N VAL A 205 13.47 -3.30 12.23
CA VAL A 205 14.33 -2.20 11.74
C VAL A 205 14.50 -1.08 12.77
N PHE A 206 13.55 -0.88 13.68
CA PHE A 206 13.54 0.20 14.67
C PHE A 206 14.39 -0.17 15.89
N LYS A 207 15.72 -0.03 15.76
CA LYS A 207 16.71 -0.38 16.78
C LYS A 207 17.45 0.87 17.27
N PRO A 208 18.14 0.81 18.43
CA PRO A 208 18.83 1.97 19.00
C PRO A 208 19.89 2.64 18.12
N LYS A 209 20.39 1.95 17.09
CA LYS A 209 21.39 2.47 16.14
C LYS A 209 20.80 2.82 14.77
N SER A 210 19.50 2.60 14.58
CA SER A 210 18.84 2.84 13.31
C SER A 210 18.70 4.33 13.06
N THR A 211 18.93 4.73 11.82
CA THR A 211 18.71 6.08 11.32
C THR A 211 17.27 6.23 10.83
N TYR A 212 16.81 7.46 10.66
CA TYR A 212 15.50 7.73 10.06
C TYR A 212 15.35 7.10 8.67
N ARG A 213 16.44 6.96 7.90
CA ARG A 213 16.45 6.27 6.60
C ARG A 213 16.14 4.78 6.69
N ASP A 214 16.35 4.17 7.87
CA ASP A 214 16.08 2.74 8.07
C ASP A 214 14.59 2.47 8.36
N PHE A 215 13.92 3.35 9.10
CA PHE A 215 12.55 3.12 9.58
C PHE A 215 11.49 4.01 8.94
N TRP A 216 11.83 5.21 8.44
CA TRP A 216 10.86 6.10 7.79
C TRP A 216 10.20 5.45 6.57
N PRO A 217 10.92 4.72 5.69
CA PRO A 217 10.28 4.04 4.57
C PRO A 217 9.26 2.96 5.00
N GLU A 218 9.47 2.32 6.16
CA GLU A 218 8.46 1.39 6.71
C GLU A 218 7.20 2.13 7.19
N VAL A 219 7.37 3.35 7.70
CA VAL A 219 6.27 4.22 8.16
C VAL A 219 5.50 4.81 6.96
N GLU A 220 6.19 5.19 5.89
CA GLU A 220 5.56 5.58 4.62
C GLU A 220 4.75 4.44 4.02
N GLY A 221 5.35 3.24 3.94
CA GLY A 221 4.66 2.04 3.46
C GLY A 221 3.41 1.72 4.27
N LEU A 222 3.49 1.83 5.61
CA LEU A 222 2.34 1.66 6.50
C LEU A 222 1.27 2.73 6.26
N ALA A 223 1.64 4.00 6.11
CA ALA A 223 0.68 5.08 5.87
C ALA A 223 -0.10 4.84 4.57
N MET A 224 0.58 4.47 3.49
CA MET A 224 -0.06 4.19 2.20
C MET A 224 -0.99 2.97 2.27
N ILE A 225 -0.55 1.86 2.86
CA ILE A 225 -1.34 0.61 2.86
C ILE A 225 -2.60 0.72 3.75
N LEU A 226 -2.56 1.50 4.83
CA LEU A 226 -3.72 1.79 5.68
C LEU A 226 -4.81 2.60 4.98
N ARG A 227 -4.47 3.27 3.86
CA ARG A 227 -5.40 4.00 3.01
C ARG A 227 -5.89 3.17 1.81
N GLY A 228 -5.46 1.91 1.71
CA GLY A 228 -5.81 0.98 0.65
C GLY A 228 -6.25 -0.38 1.21
N SER A 229 -5.64 -1.45 0.71
CA SER A 229 -6.06 -2.83 0.92
C SER A 229 -6.01 -3.34 2.36
N LEU A 230 -5.51 -2.56 3.32
CA LEU A 230 -5.51 -2.96 4.72
C LEU A 230 -6.78 -2.55 5.47
N LEU A 231 -7.66 -1.72 4.91
CA LEU A 231 -8.89 -1.26 5.57
C LEU A 231 -9.78 -2.41 6.07
N GLU A 232 -9.77 -3.56 5.39
CA GLU A 232 -10.58 -4.75 5.74
C GLU A 232 -10.23 -5.37 7.10
N TYR A 233 -9.08 -5.03 7.70
CA TYR A 233 -8.64 -5.61 8.98
C TYR A 233 -9.64 -5.39 10.13
N VAL A 234 -10.48 -4.36 10.06
CA VAL A 234 -11.53 -4.03 11.05
C VAL A 234 -12.73 -4.96 10.98
N MET A 235 -12.86 -5.75 9.92
CA MET A 235 -14.04 -6.58 9.64
C MET A 235 -13.97 -7.99 10.25
N ILE A 236 -13.03 -8.22 11.17
CA ILE A 236 -12.94 -9.48 11.93
C ILE A 236 -13.93 -9.51 13.10
N ASP A 237 -14.30 -10.70 13.56
CA ASP A 237 -15.17 -10.87 14.73
C ASP A 237 -14.47 -10.64 16.09
N ASP A 238 -13.15 -10.45 16.09
CA ASP A 238 -12.33 -10.10 17.26
C ASP A 238 -12.15 -8.58 17.39
N GLY A 239 -13.21 -7.92 17.87
CA GLY A 239 -13.21 -6.47 18.06
C GLY A 239 -12.15 -5.97 19.04
N GLU A 240 -11.82 -6.74 20.08
CA GLU A 240 -10.75 -6.38 21.03
C GLU A 240 -9.39 -6.31 20.33
N ARG A 241 -9.10 -7.24 19.43
CA ARG A 241 -7.89 -7.20 18.61
C ARG A 241 -7.85 -5.99 17.70
N VAL A 242 -8.96 -5.56 17.12
CA VAL A 242 -9.03 -4.31 16.31
C VAL A 242 -8.67 -3.10 17.18
N GLN A 243 -9.24 -3.00 18.38
CA GLN A 243 -8.97 -1.92 19.34
C GLN A 243 -7.49 -1.78 19.67
N VAL A 244 -6.86 -2.87 20.12
CA VAL A 244 -5.44 -2.85 20.52
C VAL A 244 -4.50 -2.70 19.33
N THR A 245 -4.94 -3.08 18.13
CA THR A 245 -4.20 -2.88 16.89
C THR A 245 -4.15 -1.40 16.51
N CYS A 246 -5.27 -0.68 16.61
CA CYS A 246 -5.28 0.77 16.45
C CYS A 246 -4.35 1.46 17.46
N GLU A 247 -4.39 1.01 18.73
CA GLU A 247 -3.53 1.57 19.79
C GLU A 247 -2.04 1.39 19.46
N VAL A 248 -1.62 0.18 19.03
CA VAL A 248 -0.20 -0.10 18.76
C VAL A 248 0.32 0.63 17.52
N VAL A 249 -0.52 0.87 16.51
CA VAL A 249 -0.15 1.73 15.36
C VAL A 249 0.08 3.17 15.82
N GLY A 250 -0.80 3.72 16.65
CA GLY A 250 -0.58 5.03 17.27
C GLY A 250 0.73 5.12 18.07
N ALA A 251 1.02 4.07 18.85
CA ALA A 251 2.26 3.99 19.60
C ALA A 251 3.52 3.90 18.71
N LEU A 252 3.44 3.21 17.58
CA LEU A 252 4.49 3.12 16.56
C LEU A 252 4.83 4.51 16.01
N ILE A 253 3.80 5.30 15.68
CA ILE A 253 3.98 6.64 15.10
C ILE A 253 4.58 7.58 16.14
N LEU A 254 4.08 7.57 17.38
CA LEU A 254 4.62 8.41 18.45
C LEU A 254 6.08 8.06 18.79
N ALA A 255 6.42 6.76 18.78
CA ALA A 255 7.81 6.32 18.94
C ALA A 255 8.70 6.78 17.77
N THR A 256 8.17 6.75 16.55
CA THR A 256 8.85 7.27 15.34
C THR A 256 9.13 8.76 15.49
N ILE A 257 8.14 9.57 15.83
CA ILE A 257 8.31 11.03 16.03
C ILE A 257 9.40 11.31 17.06
N GLU A 258 9.39 10.60 18.20
CA GLU A 258 10.42 10.75 19.24
C GLU A 258 11.82 10.38 18.73
N ALA A 259 11.95 9.35 17.89
CA ALA A 259 13.22 9.00 17.26
C ALA A 259 13.68 10.05 16.25
N LEU A 260 12.76 10.61 15.45
CA LEU A 260 13.05 11.70 14.51
C LEU A 260 13.50 12.97 15.25
N LYS A 261 12.87 13.31 16.38
CA LYS A 261 13.30 14.41 17.26
C LYS A 261 14.72 14.20 17.77
N LYS A 262 15.07 12.98 18.22
CA LYS A 262 16.44 12.65 18.67
C LYS A 262 17.49 12.73 17.58
N GLN A 263 17.09 12.50 16.33
CA GLN A 263 17.96 12.60 15.16
C GLN A 263 17.95 14.00 14.53
N ASP A 264 17.27 14.98 15.14
CA ASP A 264 17.16 16.37 14.67
C ASP A 264 16.57 16.50 13.25
N VAL A 265 15.66 15.61 12.89
CA VAL A 265 14.97 15.60 11.58
C VAL A 265 13.45 15.75 11.70
N PHE A 266 12.91 15.97 12.89
CA PHE A 266 11.50 16.31 13.09
C PHE A 266 11.33 17.85 13.15
N LYS A 267 11.46 18.50 11.99
CA LYS A 267 11.47 19.96 11.84
C LYS A 267 11.04 20.37 10.43
N PRO A 268 10.65 21.64 10.17
CA PRO A 268 10.09 22.06 8.89
C PRO A 268 11.09 22.01 7.73
N ASP A 269 12.38 22.20 8.01
CA ASP A 269 13.49 22.18 7.05
C ASP A 269 14.22 20.82 7.01
N SER A 270 13.50 19.74 7.35
CA SER A 270 14.03 18.38 7.38
C SER A 270 14.36 17.83 5.99
N GLU A 271 15.30 16.88 5.95
CA GLU A 271 15.53 16.01 4.78
C GLU A 271 14.34 15.08 4.48
N ILE A 272 13.44 14.89 5.46
CA ILE A 272 12.19 14.15 5.30
C ILE A 272 11.11 15.11 4.80
N ARG A 273 10.99 15.23 3.48
CA ARG A 273 10.15 16.26 2.84
C ARG A 273 8.64 16.05 3.00
N ASN A 274 8.19 14.82 3.23
CA ASN A 274 6.77 14.47 3.33
C ASN A 274 6.27 14.26 4.76
N LEU A 275 6.96 14.79 5.79
CA LEU A 275 6.51 14.72 7.19
C LEU A 275 5.05 15.15 7.35
N GLY A 276 4.71 16.33 6.82
CA GLY A 276 3.36 16.88 6.91
C GLY A 276 2.28 15.98 6.31
N LEU A 277 2.59 15.39 5.16
CA LEU A 277 1.70 14.48 4.43
C LEU A 277 1.48 13.18 5.21
N VAL A 278 2.56 12.47 5.54
CA VAL A 278 2.50 11.17 6.20
C VAL A 278 1.83 11.26 7.58
N LEU A 279 2.15 12.29 8.36
CA LEU A 279 1.50 12.50 9.66
C LEU A 279 0.00 12.75 9.50
N PHE A 280 -0.41 13.52 8.50
CA PHE A 280 -1.83 13.78 8.28
C PHE A 280 -2.60 12.55 7.80
N MET A 281 -1.99 11.70 6.97
CA MET A 281 -2.57 10.41 6.59
C MET A 281 -2.90 9.55 7.83
N PHE A 282 -2.00 9.51 8.81
CA PHE A 282 -2.26 8.80 10.07
C PHE A 282 -3.34 9.46 10.92
N ILE A 283 -3.38 10.80 10.98
CA ILE A 283 -4.42 11.52 11.72
C ILE A 283 -5.80 11.20 11.13
N ARG A 284 -5.96 11.24 9.80
CA ARG A 284 -7.21 10.87 9.12
C ARG A 284 -7.57 9.42 9.39
N TRP A 285 -6.66 8.49 9.11
CA TRP A 285 -6.90 7.06 9.36
C TRP A 285 -7.31 6.78 10.81
N GLY A 286 -6.62 7.40 11.78
CA GLY A 286 -6.93 7.25 13.20
C GLY A 286 -8.32 7.79 13.54
N ARG A 287 -8.72 8.94 12.98
CA ARG A 287 -10.05 9.52 13.17
C ARG A 287 -11.17 8.63 12.64
N GLU A 288 -10.98 8.05 11.45
CA GLU A 288 -11.92 7.15 10.77
C GLU A 288 -12.15 5.86 11.56
N GLN A 289 -11.25 5.48 12.48
CA GLN A 289 -11.45 4.30 13.32
C GLN A 289 -12.70 4.40 14.20
N SER A 290 -13.21 5.61 14.48
CA SER A 290 -14.49 5.78 15.17
C SER A 290 -15.65 5.12 14.44
N ASP A 291 -15.61 5.11 13.11
CA ASP A 291 -16.72 4.67 12.26
C ASP A 291 -16.84 3.14 12.30
N TYR A 292 -15.74 2.48 12.68
CA TYR A 292 -15.64 1.04 12.91
C TYR A 292 -15.81 0.67 14.40
N GLY A 293 -16.26 1.59 15.24
CA GLY A 293 -16.52 1.34 16.66
C GLY A 293 -15.26 1.22 17.51
N VAL A 294 -14.10 1.66 17.01
CA VAL A 294 -12.88 1.74 17.82
C VAL A 294 -13.09 2.79 18.90
N GLU A 295 -12.89 2.37 20.14
CA GLU A 295 -13.03 3.23 21.30
C GLU A 295 -12.04 4.37 21.21
N GLU A 296 -12.55 5.52 21.61
CA GLU A 296 -11.87 6.79 21.64
C GLU A 296 -10.43 6.72 22.14
N GLU A 297 -10.24 6.00 23.25
CA GLU A 297 -8.94 5.90 23.88
C GLU A 297 -7.90 5.29 22.94
N ASN A 298 -8.29 4.37 22.05
CA ASN A 298 -7.38 3.64 21.19
C ASN A 298 -6.94 4.43 19.95
N TRP A 299 -7.67 5.48 19.58
CA TRP A 299 -7.29 6.37 18.46
C TRP A 299 -6.99 7.82 18.85
N SER A 300 -7.20 8.24 20.10
CA SER A 300 -6.89 9.60 20.60
C SER A 300 -5.41 10.04 20.50
N TRP A 301 -4.50 9.18 20.04
CA TRP A 301 -3.10 9.54 19.76
C TRP A 301 -2.98 10.55 18.62
N ILE A 302 -3.98 10.68 17.73
CA ILE A 302 -3.96 11.66 16.62
C ILE A 302 -3.76 13.10 17.12
N TYR A 303 -4.38 13.46 18.24
CA TYR A 303 -4.25 14.81 18.82
C TYR A 303 -2.84 15.07 19.31
N LYS A 304 -2.17 14.04 19.85
CA LYS A 304 -0.77 14.16 20.25
C LYS A 304 0.13 14.37 19.04
N ILE A 305 -0.17 13.76 17.89
CA ILE A 305 0.57 14.01 16.65
C ILE A 305 0.40 15.47 16.21
N ILE A 306 -0.82 16.01 16.25
CA ILE A 306 -1.10 17.42 15.93
C ILE A 306 -0.26 18.33 16.82
N ASP A 307 -0.29 18.12 18.15
CA ASP A 307 0.50 18.91 19.10
C ASP A 307 1.99 18.90 18.76
N LEU A 308 2.53 17.71 18.49
CA LEU A 308 3.94 17.54 18.19
C LEU A 308 4.31 18.23 16.87
N ALA A 309 3.46 18.15 15.84
CA ALA A 309 3.66 18.82 14.56
C ALA A 309 3.62 20.35 14.71
N GLU A 310 2.63 20.89 15.43
CA GLU A 310 2.52 22.33 15.70
C GLU A 310 3.70 22.86 16.53
N GLU A 311 4.09 22.16 17.59
CA GLU A 311 5.27 22.49 18.41
C GLU A 311 6.56 22.54 17.58
N ALA A 312 6.69 21.64 16.59
CA ALA A 312 7.83 21.59 15.69
C ALA A 312 7.72 22.56 14.49
N GLY A 313 6.59 23.24 14.32
CA GLY A 313 6.31 24.09 13.16
C GLY A 313 6.16 23.33 11.84
N ILE A 314 5.89 22.02 11.90
CA ILE A 314 5.66 21.19 10.71
C ILE A 314 4.26 21.48 10.18
N LYS A 315 4.19 21.94 8.92
CA LYS A 315 2.91 22.12 8.23
C LYS A 315 2.35 20.75 7.85
N LEU A 316 1.20 20.38 8.40
CA LEU A 316 0.42 19.23 7.93
C LEU A 316 -0.20 19.55 6.57
N THR A 317 -0.31 18.54 5.70
CA THR A 317 -0.75 18.72 4.30
C THR A 317 -1.52 17.50 3.82
N ALA A 318 -2.47 17.70 2.91
CA ALA A 318 -3.14 16.65 2.16
C ALA A 318 -3.44 17.09 0.73
N PRO A 319 -3.71 16.17 -0.21
CA PRO A 319 -4.14 16.51 -1.55
C PRO A 319 -5.47 17.28 -1.60
N HIS A 320 -6.46 16.88 -0.80
CA HIS A 320 -7.82 17.43 -0.81
C HIS A 320 -8.46 17.44 0.60
N ASN A 321 -9.49 18.27 0.79
CA ASN A 321 -10.28 18.46 2.03
C ASN A 321 -9.48 18.73 3.31
N PHE A 322 -8.20 19.07 3.20
CA PHE A 322 -7.31 19.25 4.35
C PHE A 322 -7.91 20.20 5.39
N GLU A 323 -8.33 21.39 4.98
CA GLU A 323 -8.89 22.39 5.90
C GLU A 323 -10.16 21.89 6.59
N LYS A 324 -11.07 21.24 5.86
CA LYS A 324 -12.32 20.71 6.44
C LYS A 324 -12.01 19.64 7.49
N ASP A 325 -11.28 18.60 7.10
CA ASP A 325 -10.96 17.47 7.97
C ASP A 325 -10.14 17.92 9.19
N TYR A 326 -9.19 18.84 8.97
CA TYR A 326 -8.33 19.35 10.03
C TYR A 326 -9.11 20.16 11.06
N GLU A 327 -10.01 21.05 10.63
CA GLU A 327 -10.85 21.82 11.54
C GLU A 327 -11.85 20.92 12.30
N GLU A 328 -12.49 19.97 11.62
CA GLU A 328 -13.37 18.98 12.28
C GLU A 328 -12.63 18.17 13.35
N ILE A 329 -11.40 17.74 13.07
CA ILE A 329 -10.57 17.04 14.06
C ILE A 329 -10.19 18.00 15.20
N LYS A 330 -9.83 19.25 14.89
CA LYS A 330 -9.38 20.22 15.89
C LYS A 330 -10.46 20.68 16.84
N ASP A 331 -11.69 20.83 16.38
CA ASP A 331 -12.81 21.31 17.21
C ASP A 331 -13.03 20.42 18.44
N HIS A 332 -12.70 19.14 18.34
CA HIS A 332 -12.77 18.19 19.45
C HIS A 332 -11.49 18.14 20.30
N ARG A 333 -10.41 18.83 19.95
CA ARG A 333 -9.11 18.67 20.64
C ARG A 333 -9.14 19.00 22.14
N GLU A 334 -9.87 20.03 22.56
CA GLU A 334 -9.94 20.42 23.98
C GLU A 334 -10.70 19.42 24.84
N GLU A 335 -11.79 18.86 24.31
CA GLU A 335 -12.59 17.83 24.95
C GLU A 335 -11.73 16.58 25.28
N TRP A 336 -10.66 16.36 24.50
CA TRP A 336 -9.87 15.12 24.50
C TRP A 336 -8.49 15.32 25.14
N ALA A 337 -8.16 16.55 25.51
CA ALA A 337 -6.88 16.92 26.10
C ALA A 337 -6.54 16.14 27.38
N GLN A 338 -7.55 15.75 28.15
CA GLN A 338 -7.36 14.96 29.37
C GLN A 338 -6.91 13.51 29.06
N ARG A 339 -7.36 12.94 27.93
CA ARG A 339 -7.03 11.57 27.49
C ARG A 339 -5.67 11.50 26.79
N MET A 340 -5.18 12.62 26.28
CA MET A 340 -3.82 12.75 25.72
C MET A 340 -2.71 12.38 26.72
N GLY A 341 -3.00 12.40 28.03
CA GLY A 341 -2.06 12.03 29.08
C GLY A 341 -1.41 10.66 28.86
N LYS A 342 -2.14 9.67 28.32
CA LYS A 342 -1.60 8.31 28.07
C LYS A 342 -0.54 8.26 26.97
N TRP A 343 -0.49 9.29 26.12
CA TRP A 343 0.39 9.40 24.96
C TRP A 343 1.66 10.21 25.20
N ASN A 344 1.81 10.85 26.37
CA ASN A 344 2.96 11.72 26.64
C ASN A 344 4.29 10.98 26.83
N ASN A 345 4.28 9.68 27.18
CA ASN A 345 5.47 8.89 27.47
C ASN A 345 5.39 7.49 26.86
N VAL A 346 5.08 7.42 25.57
CA VAL A 346 4.97 6.14 24.87
C VAL A 346 6.33 5.45 24.79
N LYS A 347 6.40 4.25 25.37
CA LYS A 347 7.54 3.34 25.25
C LYS A 347 7.16 2.21 24.30
N TRP A 348 7.74 2.23 23.10
CA TRP A 348 7.46 1.26 22.04
C TRP A 348 7.47 -0.20 22.52
N ASN A 349 8.54 -0.61 23.21
CA ASN A 349 8.68 -2.00 23.68
C ASN A 349 7.60 -2.41 24.70
N ASP A 350 7.12 -1.45 25.51
CA ASP A 350 6.05 -1.72 26.46
C ASP A 350 4.72 -1.91 25.72
N ARG A 351 4.38 -0.99 24.81
CA ARG A 351 3.16 -1.08 23.99
C ARG A 351 3.13 -2.32 23.11
N LEU A 352 4.27 -2.69 22.52
CA LEU A 352 4.38 -3.91 21.71
C LEU A 352 4.21 -5.18 22.56
N ARG A 353 4.70 -5.19 23.81
CA ARG A 353 4.45 -6.29 24.74
C ARG A 353 2.97 -6.36 25.10
N ASP A 354 2.37 -5.24 25.47
CA ASP A 354 0.96 -5.19 25.87
C ASP A 354 0.05 -5.63 24.70
N PHE A 355 0.36 -5.23 23.46
CA PHE A 355 -0.31 -5.73 22.25
C PHE A 355 -0.27 -7.26 22.12
N LYS A 356 0.91 -7.86 22.31
CA LYS A 356 1.08 -9.33 22.26
C LYS A 356 0.32 -10.05 23.37
N ASP A 357 0.33 -9.47 24.56
CA ASP A 357 -0.35 -10.03 25.73
C ASP A 357 -1.87 -10.01 25.53
N ASN A 358 -2.43 -8.89 25.04
CA ASN A 358 -3.87 -8.77 24.73
C ASN A 358 -4.32 -9.73 23.62
N LYS A 359 -3.53 -9.88 22.56
CA LYS A 359 -3.78 -10.88 21.51
C LYS A 359 -3.69 -12.33 22.04
N GLY A 360 -3.07 -12.55 23.20
CA GLY A 360 -2.83 -13.89 23.75
C GLY A 360 -1.73 -14.67 23.03
N SER A 361 -0.86 -14.00 22.27
CA SER A 361 0.26 -14.64 21.57
C SER A 361 1.48 -13.74 21.46
N THR A 362 2.65 -14.30 21.80
CA THR A 362 3.94 -13.60 21.65
C THR A 362 4.39 -13.49 20.19
N LYS A 363 3.76 -14.23 19.27
CA LYS A 363 4.05 -14.25 17.83
C LYS A 363 3.26 -13.15 17.11
N LEU A 364 3.98 -12.32 16.38
CA LEU A 364 3.41 -11.34 15.44
C LEU A 364 3.32 -11.96 14.06
N GLY A 365 2.16 -11.82 13.45
CA GLY A 365 1.91 -12.16 12.05
C GLY A 365 2.26 -13.61 11.70
N GLY A 366 2.60 -13.80 10.44
CA GLY A 366 2.84 -15.11 9.86
C GLY A 366 2.43 -15.19 8.39
N HIS A 367 1.98 -16.39 8.03
CA HIS A 367 1.54 -16.77 6.70
C HIS A 367 0.39 -17.79 6.77
N GLU A 368 -0.38 -17.74 7.85
CA GLU A 368 -1.51 -18.64 8.08
C GLU A 368 -2.60 -18.42 7.03
N PHE A 369 -2.77 -17.17 6.60
CA PHE A 369 -3.77 -16.76 5.62
C PHE A 369 -3.22 -16.67 4.19
N ASP A 370 -1.94 -16.97 3.97
CA ASP A 370 -1.29 -16.89 2.66
C ASP A 370 -1.74 -18.04 1.74
N ILE A 371 -2.66 -17.73 0.84
CA ILE A 371 -3.28 -18.68 -0.10
C ILE A 371 -2.27 -19.24 -1.10
N THR A 372 -1.20 -18.50 -1.40
CA THR A 372 -0.12 -18.98 -2.28
C THR A 372 0.62 -20.16 -1.68
N ARG A 373 0.58 -20.31 -0.35
CA ARG A 373 1.18 -21.43 0.39
C ARG A 373 0.27 -22.64 0.53
N MET A 374 -1.02 -22.50 0.20
CA MET A 374 -1.92 -23.64 0.16
C MET A 374 -1.51 -24.61 -0.96
N SER A 375 -1.70 -25.91 -0.72
CA SER A 375 -1.61 -26.89 -1.79
C SER A 375 -2.75 -26.71 -2.80
N LYS A 376 -2.58 -27.18 -4.03
CA LYS A 376 -3.64 -27.18 -5.04
C LYS A 376 -4.91 -27.90 -4.54
N ALA A 377 -4.74 -29.01 -3.82
CA ALA A 377 -5.85 -29.77 -3.25
C ALA A 377 -6.63 -28.98 -2.20
N GLN A 378 -5.95 -28.19 -1.36
CA GLN A 378 -6.60 -27.31 -0.39
C GLN A 378 -7.41 -26.21 -1.10
N ARG A 379 -6.83 -25.51 -2.08
CA ARG A 379 -7.58 -24.49 -2.84
C ARG A 379 -8.82 -25.07 -3.55
N GLN A 380 -8.71 -26.27 -4.12
CA GLN A 380 -9.85 -26.92 -4.79
C GLN A 380 -11.03 -27.22 -3.85
N GLN A 381 -10.80 -27.42 -2.55
CA GLN A 381 -11.89 -27.62 -1.58
C GLN A 381 -12.73 -26.36 -1.36
N HIS A 382 -12.15 -25.20 -1.64
CA HIS A 382 -12.75 -23.87 -1.46
C HIS A 382 -13.16 -23.22 -2.79
N SER A 383 -12.96 -23.91 -3.91
CA SER A 383 -13.17 -23.34 -5.23
C SER A 383 -14.66 -23.19 -5.54
N LEU A 384 -15.04 -22.01 -6.02
CA LEU A 384 -16.41 -21.68 -6.41
C LEU A 384 -16.86 -22.44 -7.69
N SER A 385 -15.92 -22.95 -8.50
CA SER A 385 -16.21 -23.65 -9.76
C SER A 385 -16.51 -25.17 -9.60
N GLY A 386 -16.77 -25.66 -8.38
CA GLY A 386 -16.84 -27.08 -8.04
C GLY A 386 -18.23 -27.74 -8.02
N GLY A 387 -19.25 -27.17 -8.67
CA GLY A 387 -20.65 -27.63 -8.57
C GLY A 387 -21.27 -28.31 -9.80
N GLY A 388 -20.49 -28.62 -10.84
CA GLY A 388 -21.05 -28.97 -12.16
C GLY A 388 -21.33 -30.46 -12.46
N ASP A 389 -20.69 -31.43 -11.79
CA ASP A 389 -20.61 -32.79 -12.36
C ASP A 389 -20.94 -33.96 -11.41
N ASN A 390 -21.58 -33.74 -10.26
CA ASN A 390 -21.93 -34.83 -9.34
C ASN A 390 -23.40 -34.91 -8.91
N PHE A 391 -24.33 -34.34 -9.69
CA PHE A 391 -25.76 -34.66 -9.58
C PHE A 391 -26.19 -35.60 -10.71
N LEU A 392 -25.70 -36.84 -10.69
CA LEU A 392 -26.32 -38.00 -11.34
C LEU A 392 -25.71 -39.29 -10.78
N MET A 393 -26.22 -39.74 -9.62
CA MET A 393 -26.61 -41.13 -9.35
C MET A 393 -27.46 -41.23 -8.09
#